data_AF-A0A7S2SVN7-F1
#
_entry.id   AF-A0A7S2SVN7-F1
#
_cell.length_a   1.000
_cell.length_b   1.000
_cell.length_c   1.000
_cell.angle_alpha   90.00
_cell.angle_beta   90.00
_cell.angle_gamma   90.00
#
_symmetry.space_group_name_H-M   'P 1'
#
loop_
_entity.id
_entity.type
_entity.pdbx_description
1 polymer ?
#
loop_
_entity_poly.entity_id
_entity_poly.type
_entity_poly.pdbx_seq_one_letter_code
_entity_poly.pdbx_strand_id
1 'polypeptide(L)'
;DKPLLPLLIHNCMMHPDMKRMYHNACWFPCHLAFDEATSNSAVYAEAAAPLVRNAAHGGVSTLFMYGQTGSGKTHTMTGLEEGMAQHLSRLLRVRRNAHGVGGTEDDGQLSGGTVEVRLRYFELVGKRAVDLISRTRGSDLKLVNDGKDAVRPMGAEEPVVEDVDHLHRLLQF
;
A
#
# COMPACT_ATOMS: atom_id res chain seq x y z
N ASP A 1 8.48 14.21 19.10
CA ASP A 1 8.73 14.04 17.65
C ASP A 1 9.91 13.11 17.41
N LYS A 2 9.75 12.13 16.51
CA LYS A 2 10.84 11.22 16.10
C LYS A 2 11.81 12.04 15.22
N PRO A 3 13.14 11.95 15.41
CA PRO A 3 14.09 12.69 14.58
C PRO A 3 13.99 12.26 13.11
N LEU A 4 14.12 13.21 12.19
CA LEU A 4 14.15 12.94 10.75
C LEU A 4 15.46 12.23 10.37
N LEU A 5 15.35 11.24 9.49
CA LEU A 5 16.48 10.49 8.95
C LEU A 5 17.06 11.22 7.72
N PRO A 6 18.40 11.28 7.58
CA PRO A 6 19.02 11.89 6.42
C PRO A 6 19.06 10.93 5.23
N LEU A 7 18.49 11.34 4.10
CA LEU A 7 18.78 10.75 2.79
C LEU A 7 19.91 11.55 2.12
N LEU A 8 21.06 10.92 1.94
CA LEU A 8 22.26 11.53 1.34
C LEU A 8 22.33 11.21 -0.15
N ILE A 9 22.42 12.26 -0.97
CA ILE A 9 22.65 12.13 -2.41
C ILE A 9 24.01 12.72 -2.75
N HIS A 10 24.91 11.88 -3.26
CA HIS A 10 26.19 12.32 -3.81
C HIS A 10 25.98 12.76 -5.27
N ASN A 11 25.81 14.06 -5.51
CA ASN A 11 25.69 14.58 -6.85
C ASN A 11 27.08 14.82 -7.46
N CYS A 12 27.48 13.99 -8.41
CA CYS A 12 28.77 14.11 -9.10
C CYS A 12 28.71 15.22 -10.15
N MET A 13 29.47 16.29 -9.92
CA MET A 13 29.53 17.48 -10.76
C MET A 13 30.92 17.64 -11.39
N MET A 14 31.00 18.45 -12.44
CA MET A 14 32.26 18.78 -13.13
C MET A 14 32.62 20.24 -12.88
N HIS A 15 33.89 20.53 -12.60
CA HIS A 15 34.38 21.90 -12.58
C HIS A 15 34.26 22.54 -13.98
N PRO A 16 34.20 23.89 -14.09
CA PRO A 16 34.10 24.57 -15.39
C PRO A 16 35.24 24.23 -16.37
N ASP A 17 36.37 23.73 -15.86
CA ASP A 17 37.51 23.29 -16.65
C ASP A 17 37.28 21.98 -17.42
N MET A 18 36.16 21.29 -17.16
CA MET A 18 35.78 20.00 -17.74
C MET A 18 36.78 18.86 -17.52
N LYS A 19 37.67 18.99 -16.53
CA LYS A 19 38.72 18.01 -16.23
C LYS A 19 38.58 17.35 -14.87
N ARG A 20 38.04 18.07 -13.88
CA ARG A 20 37.97 17.62 -12.50
C ARG A 20 36.53 17.41 -12.07
N MET A 21 36.26 16.22 -11.55
CA MET A 21 34.99 15.90 -10.89
C MET A 21 35.04 16.30 -9.41
N TYR A 22 33.89 16.70 -8.87
CA TYR A 22 33.70 16.91 -7.44
C TYR A 22 32.33 16.40 -7.02
N HIS A 23 32.18 16.04 -5.75
CA HIS A 23 30.89 15.60 -5.20
C HIS A 23 30.23 16.79 -4.51
N ASN A 24 29.03 17.14 -4.95
CA ASN A 24 28.13 18.03 -4.24
C ASN A 24 27.15 17.17 -3.43
N ALA A 25 27.43 16.98 -2.14
CA ALA A 25 26.57 16.19 -1.26
C ALA A 25 25.34 17.00 -0.84
N CYS A 26 24.14 16.51 -1.16
CA CYS A 26 22.89 17.09 -0.71
C CYS A 26 22.15 16.16 0.25
N TRP A 27 21.50 16.76 1.25
CA TRP A 27 20.80 16.07 2.34
C TRP A 27 19.32 16.35 2.27
N PHE A 28 18.51 15.30 2.33
CA PHE A 28 17.05 15.41 2.33
C PHE A 28 16.52 14.77 3.61
N PRO A 29 15.82 15.52 4.48
CA PRO A 29 15.25 14.95 5.69
C PRO A 29 13.99 14.16 5.37
N CYS A 30 13.92 12.92 5.86
CA CYS A 30 12.79 12.01 5.66
C CYS A 30 12.30 11.45 6.99
N HIS A 31 11.00 11.17 7.10
CA HIS A 31 10.46 10.48 8.29
C HIS A 31 10.94 9.02 8.36
N LEU A 32 11.08 8.39 7.19
CA LEU A 32 11.59 7.03 7.01
C LEU A 32 12.56 7.05 5.83
N ALA A 33 13.68 6.35 5.96
CA ALA A 33 14.66 6.14 4.91
C ALA A 33 15.10 4.67 4.98
N PHE A 34 15.11 4.00 3.83
CA PHE A 34 15.42 2.59 3.70
C PHE A 34 16.63 2.45 2.77
N ASP A 35 17.58 1.58 3.14
CA ASP A 35 18.75 1.25 2.34
C ASP A 35 18.49 0.04 1.42
N GLU A 36 19.48 -0.33 0.62
CA GLU A 36 19.39 -1.47 -0.30
C GLU A 36 19.29 -2.83 0.38
N ALA A 37 19.67 -2.94 1.66
CA ALA A 37 19.58 -4.16 2.43
C ALA A 37 18.19 -4.35 3.08
N THR A 38 17.37 -3.31 3.07
CA THR A 38 16.04 -3.33 3.67
C THR A 38 15.09 -4.23 2.87
N SER A 39 14.48 -5.22 3.55
CA SER A 39 13.50 -6.11 2.95
C SER A 39 12.12 -5.46 2.78
N ASN A 40 11.32 -5.97 1.84
CA ASN A 40 9.91 -5.57 1.68
C ASN A 40 9.10 -5.75 2.98
N SER A 41 9.40 -6.77 3.80
CA SER A 41 8.75 -6.99 5.09
C SER A 41 9.06 -5.89 6.11
N ALA A 42 10.29 -5.38 6.13
CA ALA A 42 10.68 -4.26 6.99
C ALA A 42 10.03 -2.95 6.51
N VAL A 43 10.03 -2.71 5.19
CA VAL A 43 9.30 -1.56 4.60
C VAL A 43 7.82 -1.62 4.94
N TYR A 44 7.19 -2.80 4.85
CA TYR A 44 5.80 -2.98 5.22
C TYR A 44 5.53 -2.62 6.68
N ALA A 45 6.34 -3.13 7.61
CA ALA A 45 6.16 -2.91 9.04
C ALA A 45 6.17 -1.43 9.42
N GLU A 46 7.07 -0.64 8.84
CA GLU A 46 7.22 0.79 9.14
C GLU A 46 6.26 1.68 8.34
N ALA A 47 6.07 1.41 7.04
CA ALA A 47 5.34 2.32 6.15
C ALA A 47 3.86 1.96 5.94
N ALA A 48 3.50 0.67 5.86
CA ALA A 48 2.16 0.23 5.46
C ALA A 48 1.33 -0.34 6.62
N ALA A 49 1.93 -1.06 7.56
CA ALA A 49 1.22 -1.65 8.69
C ALA A 49 0.44 -0.61 9.55
N PRO A 50 0.97 0.60 9.83
CA PRO A 50 0.20 1.64 10.52
C PRO A 50 -1.06 2.07 9.76
N LEU A 51 -0.99 2.10 8.42
CA LEU A 51 -2.12 2.46 7.55
C LEU A 51 -3.22 1.40 7.60
N VAL A 52 -2.85 0.12 7.62
CA VAL A 52 -3.79 -1.00 7.76
C VAL A 52 -4.46 -0.99 9.13
N ARG A 53 -3.71 -0.72 10.21
CA ARG A 53 -4.30 -0.56 11.56
C ARG A 53 -5.30 0.59 11.59
N ASN A 54 -4.94 1.76 11.06
CA ASN A 54 -5.86 2.90 10.97
C ASN A 54 -7.16 2.53 10.22
N ALA A 55 -7.05 1.82 9.09
CA ALA A 55 -8.20 1.35 8.34
C ALA A 55 -9.07 0.35 9.14
N ALA A 56 -8.45 -0.55 9.88
CA ALA A 56 -9.16 -1.51 10.74
C ALA A 56 -9.96 -0.82 11.87
N HIS A 57 -9.54 0.36 12.31
CA HIS A 57 -10.24 1.21 13.28
C HIS A 57 -11.26 2.16 12.65
N GLY A 58 -11.59 2.00 11.37
CA GLY A 58 -12.58 2.82 10.66
C GLY A 58 -12.02 4.09 10.02
N GLY A 59 -10.71 4.27 10.04
CA GLY A 59 -10.03 5.35 9.31
C GLY A 59 -9.93 5.08 7.81
N VAL A 60 -9.56 6.11 7.05
CA VAL A 60 -9.17 5.99 5.64
C VAL A 60 -7.67 6.23 5.54
N SER A 61 -6.97 5.34 4.84
CA SER A 61 -5.53 5.43 4.62
C SER A 61 -5.22 5.36 3.13
N THR A 62 -4.13 6.01 2.70
CA THR A 62 -3.69 6.00 1.30
C THR A 62 -2.18 5.92 1.23
N LEU A 63 -1.66 5.10 0.32
CA LEU A 63 -0.23 4.90 0.08
C LEU A 63 0.07 5.13 -1.40
N PHE A 64 1.07 5.96 -1.68
CA PHE A 64 1.49 6.29 -3.05
C PHE A 64 2.89 5.76 -3.33
N MET A 65 3.05 5.11 -4.48
CA MET A 65 4.37 4.70 -4.97
C MET A 65 4.83 5.67 -6.03
N TYR A 66 5.91 6.38 -5.75
CA TYR A 66 6.47 7.40 -6.65
C TYR A 66 7.95 7.13 -6.93
N GLY A 67 8.37 7.45 -8.16
CA GLY A 67 9.74 7.23 -8.62
C GLY A 67 9.82 6.93 -10.11
N GLN A 68 11.02 6.99 -10.68
CA GLN A 68 11.26 6.73 -12.10
C GLN A 68 11.01 5.26 -12.48
N THR A 69 10.86 4.97 -13.78
CA THR A 69 10.80 3.58 -14.26
C THR A 69 12.08 2.83 -13.86
N GLY A 70 11.93 1.58 -13.41
CA GLY A 70 13.04 0.77 -12.91
C GLY A 70 13.47 1.06 -11.46
N SER A 71 12.84 2.02 -10.76
CA SER A 71 13.17 2.33 -9.36
C SER A 71 12.57 1.38 -8.31
N GLY A 72 12.01 0.24 -8.71
CA GLY A 72 11.44 -0.74 -7.77
C GLY A 72 10.03 -0.47 -7.25
N LYS A 73 9.26 0.47 -7.82
CA LYS A 73 7.86 0.75 -7.41
C LYS A 73 6.98 -0.50 -7.40
N THR A 74 6.91 -1.23 -8.52
CA THR A 74 6.10 -2.45 -8.66
C THR A 74 6.59 -3.55 -7.72
N HIS A 75 7.90 -3.76 -7.64
CA HIS A 75 8.51 -4.72 -6.72
C HIS A 75 8.12 -4.45 -5.25
N THR A 76 8.17 -3.19 -4.85
CA THR A 76 7.79 -2.77 -3.49
C THR A 76 6.28 -2.95 -3.28
N MET A 77 5.45 -2.47 -4.21
CA MET A 77 3.99 -2.58 -4.14
C MET A 77 3.54 -4.03 -3.95
N THR A 78 4.05 -4.95 -4.77
CA THR A 78 3.72 -6.39 -4.66
C THR A 78 4.12 -6.97 -3.30
N GLY A 79 5.31 -6.62 -2.78
CA GLY A 79 5.71 -7.06 -1.44
C GLY A 79 4.83 -6.51 -0.31
N LEU A 80 4.33 -5.27 -0.46
CA LEU A 80 3.41 -4.68 0.52
C LEU A 80 2.01 -5.29 0.43
N GLU A 81 1.54 -5.64 -0.77
CA GLU A 81 0.29 -6.38 -0.99
C GLU A 81 0.32 -7.74 -0.28
N GLU A 82 1.44 -8.47 -0.35
CA GLU A 82 1.61 -9.72 0.40
C GLU A 82 1.56 -9.51 1.91
N GLY A 83 2.27 -8.51 2.44
CA GLY A 83 2.24 -8.16 3.86
C GLY A 83 0.84 -7.75 4.34
N MET A 84 0.11 -7.01 3.49
CA MET A 84 -1.26 -6.59 3.75
C MET A 84 -2.22 -7.78 3.77
N ALA A 85 -2.10 -8.72 2.82
CA ALA A 85 -2.91 -9.91 2.78
C ALA A 85 -2.75 -10.75 4.06
N GLN A 86 -1.52 -10.95 4.51
CA GLN A 86 -1.22 -11.66 5.75
C GLN A 86 -1.83 -10.95 6.97
N HIS A 87 -1.65 -9.63 7.07
CA HIS A 87 -2.18 -8.82 8.18
C HIS A 87 -3.71 -8.85 8.23
N LEU A 88 -4.39 -8.63 7.10
CA LEU A 88 -5.85 -8.68 7.01
C LEU A 88 -6.40 -10.04 7.40
N SER A 89 -5.74 -11.13 7.00
CA SER A 89 -6.17 -12.48 7.39
C SER A 89 -6.06 -12.75 8.88
N ARG A 90 -5.02 -12.21 9.53
CA ARG A 90 -4.86 -12.30 10.98
C ARG A 90 -5.98 -11.55 11.67
N LEU A 91 -6.31 -10.34 11.20
CA LEU A 91 -7.42 -9.54 11.72
C LEU A 91 -8.76 -10.28 11.58
N LEU A 92 -9.03 -10.87 10.41
CA LEU A 92 -10.24 -11.67 10.19
C LEU A 92 -10.33 -12.90 11.11
N ARG A 93 -9.22 -13.62 11.31
CA ARG A 93 -9.16 -14.79 12.20
C ARG A 93 -9.33 -14.43 13.67
N VAL A 94 -8.62 -13.40 14.15
CA VAL A 94 -8.72 -12.93 15.54
C VAL A 94 -10.15 -12.50 15.84
N ARG A 95 -10.83 -11.83 14.91
CA ARG A 95 -12.22 -11.37 15.13
C ARG A 95 -13.24 -12.52 15.09
N ARG A 96 -13.02 -13.53 14.25
CA ARG A 96 -13.82 -14.77 14.23
C ARG A 96 -13.65 -15.56 15.53
N ASN A 97 -12.42 -15.60 16.07
CA ASN A 97 -12.09 -16.29 17.32
C ASN A 97 -12.36 -15.45 18.58
N ALA A 98 -12.51 -14.13 18.50
CA ALA A 98 -12.91 -13.30 19.65
C ALA A 98 -14.37 -13.56 20.10
N HIS A 99 -15.15 -14.28 19.29
CA HIS A 99 -16.41 -14.93 19.72
C HIS A 99 -16.18 -16.29 20.42
N GLY A 100 -14.93 -16.70 20.65
CA GLY A 100 -14.53 -17.96 21.29
C GLY A 100 -13.08 -17.96 21.78
N VAL A 101 -12.87 -17.46 23.00
CA VAL A 101 -11.72 -17.69 23.90
C VAL A 101 -10.33 -17.20 23.43
N GLY A 102 -9.85 -16.14 24.09
CA GLY A 102 -8.45 -15.93 24.48
C GLY A 102 -7.39 -15.77 23.37
N GLY A 103 -7.15 -14.53 22.93
CA GLY A 103 -5.98 -14.13 22.16
C GLY A 103 -5.33 -12.89 22.79
N THR A 104 -4.01 -12.96 22.99
CA THR A 104 -3.18 -12.05 23.78
C THR A 104 -3.18 -10.60 23.30
N GLU A 105 -3.07 -9.73 24.29
CA GLU A 105 -3.00 -8.26 24.29
C GLU A 105 -1.87 -7.71 23.41
N ASP A 106 -2.22 -7.01 22.32
CA ASP A 106 -1.47 -5.82 21.82
C ASP A 106 -2.21 -5.04 20.70
N ASP A 107 -3.27 -5.60 20.08
CA ASP A 107 -4.09 -4.83 19.13
C ASP A 107 -5.24 -4.16 19.88
N GLY A 108 -5.15 -2.83 20.00
CA GLY A 108 -6.11 -1.95 20.66
C GLY A 108 -7.56 -2.34 20.40
N GLN A 109 -8.35 -2.28 21.47
CA GLN A 109 -9.74 -2.69 21.63
C GLN A 109 -10.64 -2.32 20.43
N LEU A 110 -10.68 -3.19 19.41
CA LEU A 110 -11.57 -3.08 18.26
C LEU A 110 -12.96 -3.56 18.68
N SER A 111 -13.96 -2.69 18.64
CA SER A 111 -15.34 -2.98 19.06
C SER A 111 -15.91 -4.20 18.33
N GLY A 112 -16.44 -5.17 19.10
CA GLY A 112 -16.83 -6.52 18.66
C GLY A 112 -17.97 -6.58 17.63
N GLY A 113 -17.64 -6.33 16.37
CA GLY A 113 -18.51 -6.56 15.20
C GLY A 113 -17.84 -7.47 14.18
N THR A 114 -18.61 -8.07 13.27
CA THR A 114 -18.09 -8.82 12.13
C THR A 114 -17.34 -7.88 11.20
N VAL A 115 -16.08 -8.19 10.85
CA VAL A 115 -15.34 -7.48 9.81
C VAL A 115 -15.45 -8.25 8.52
N GLU A 116 -15.79 -7.51 7.47
CA GLU A 116 -15.77 -7.97 6.10
C GLU A 116 -14.68 -7.19 5.36
N VAL A 117 -13.83 -7.89 4.62
CA VAL A 117 -12.85 -7.29 3.73
C VAL A 117 -13.37 -7.41 2.31
N ARG A 118 -13.40 -6.30 1.59
CA ARG A 118 -13.73 -6.26 0.16
C ARG A 118 -12.58 -5.65 -0.62
N LEU A 119 -12.39 -6.09 -1.86
CA LEU A 119 -11.34 -5.59 -2.74
C LEU A 119 -11.95 -4.97 -3.98
N ARG A 120 -11.47 -3.79 -4.38
CA ARG A 120 -11.60 -3.28 -5.75
C ARG A 120 -10.21 -3.08 -6.30
N TYR A 121 -9.97 -3.55 -7.51
CA TYR A 121 -8.69 -3.38 -8.19
C TYR A 121 -8.96 -2.90 -9.62
N PHE A 122 -8.33 -1.81 -10.02
CA PHE A 122 -8.53 -1.22 -11.34
C PHE A 122 -7.28 -0.42 -11.77
N GLU A 123 -7.08 -0.30 -13.08
CA GLU A 123 -6.00 0.48 -13.66
C GLU A 123 -6.54 1.80 -14.24
N LEU A 124 -5.78 2.88 -14.08
CA LEU A 124 -6.06 4.16 -14.75
C LEU A 124 -5.07 4.35 -15.90
N VAL A 125 -5.56 4.30 -17.14
CA VAL A 125 -4.73 4.47 -18.35
C VAL A 125 -5.29 5.63 -19.18
N GLY A 126 -4.57 6.75 -19.15
CA GLY A 126 -5.00 7.98 -19.83
C GLY A 126 -6.33 8.50 -19.27
N LYS A 127 -7.40 8.42 -20.07
CA LYS A 127 -8.77 8.83 -19.67
C LYS A 127 -9.67 7.65 -19.31
N ARG A 128 -9.14 6.43 -19.29
CA ARG A 128 -9.89 5.20 -19.04
C ARG A 128 -9.56 4.65 -17.67
N ALA A 129 -10.57 4.09 -17.01
CA ALA A 129 -10.43 3.26 -15.83
C ALA A 129 -10.88 1.86 -16.21
N VAL A 130 -10.07 0.84 -15.94
CA VAL A 130 -10.34 -0.54 -16.37
C VAL A 130 -10.40 -1.43 -15.14
N ASP A 131 -11.48 -2.19 -14.99
CA ASP A 131 -11.60 -3.16 -13.91
C ASP A 131 -10.58 -4.28 -14.09
N LEU A 132 -9.80 -4.53 -13.04
CA LEU A 132 -8.79 -5.57 -13.02
C LEU A 132 -9.36 -6.89 -12.45
N ILE A 133 -10.39 -6.85 -11.62
CA ILE A 133 -10.98 -8.07 -11.03
C ILE A 133 -11.88 -8.80 -12.04
N SER A 134 -12.59 -8.05 -12.87
CA SER A 134 -13.62 -8.63 -13.72
C SER A 134 -13.09 -9.68 -14.69
N ARG A 135 -13.73 -10.87 -14.67
CA ARG A 135 -13.46 -11.94 -15.65
C ARG A 135 -13.76 -11.51 -17.09
N THR A 136 -14.63 -10.52 -17.25
CA THR A 136 -14.85 -9.85 -18.54
C THR A 136 -13.76 -8.80 -18.72
N ARG A 137 -12.59 -9.24 -19.18
CA ARG A 137 -11.42 -8.39 -19.40
C ARG A 137 -11.81 -7.09 -20.13
N GLY A 138 -11.54 -5.95 -19.49
CA GLY A 138 -11.57 -4.65 -20.16
C GLY A 138 -12.90 -3.89 -20.10
N SER A 139 -13.79 -4.16 -19.12
CA SER A 139 -14.92 -3.26 -18.88
C SER A 139 -14.41 -1.90 -18.40
N ASP A 140 -14.70 -0.87 -19.19
CA ASP A 140 -14.40 0.51 -18.80
C ASP A 140 -15.29 0.92 -17.62
N LEU A 141 -14.64 1.26 -16.52
CA LEU A 141 -15.27 1.83 -15.34
C LEU A 141 -15.61 3.28 -15.58
N LYS A 142 -16.81 3.69 -15.18
CA LYS A 142 -17.20 5.10 -15.16
C LYS A 142 -16.94 5.67 -13.78
N LEU A 143 -16.04 6.63 -13.69
CA LEU A 143 -15.81 7.37 -12.45
C LEU A 143 -16.89 8.46 -12.32
N VAL A 144 -17.77 8.33 -11.33
CA VAL A 144 -18.93 9.21 -11.14
C VAL A 144 -18.87 9.86 -9.76
N ASN A 145 -19.13 11.17 -9.68
CA ASN A 145 -19.32 11.85 -8.40
C ASN A 145 -20.72 11.51 -7.86
N ASP A 146 -20.80 11.00 -6.63
CA ASP A 146 -22.05 10.55 -6.01
C ASP A 146 -22.92 11.70 -5.43
N GLY A 147 -22.52 12.95 -5.67
CA GLY A 147 -23.21 14.14 -5.18
C GLY A 147 -22.90 14.48 -3.72
N LYS A 148 -22.03 13.71 -3.07
CA LYS A 148 -21.50 13.95 -1.71
C LYS A 148 -19.99 14.17 -1.73
N ASP A 149 -19.47 14.72 -2.83
CA ASP A 149 -18.04 14.93 -3.08
C ASP A 149 -17.18 13.65 -3.07
N ALA A 150 -17.79 12.47 -3.21
CA ALA A 150 -17.06 11.22 -3.35
C ALA A 150 -17.16 10.69 -4.79
N VAL A 151 -16.02 10.30 -5.34
CA VAL A 151 -15.93 9.66 -6.65
C VAL A 151 -16.02 8.15 -6.49
N ARG A 152 -16.90 7.50 -7.27
CA ARG A 152 -17.11 6.06 -7.25
C ARG A 152 -16.84 5.44 -8.63
N PRO A 153 -16.12 4.31 -8.69
CA PRO A 153 -16.00 3.52 -9.92
C PRO A 153 -17.29 2.71 -10.13
N MET A 154 -18.19 3.21 -10.97
CA MET A 154 -19.45 2.54 -11.29
C MET A 154 -19.19 1.28 -12.12
N GLY A 155 -19.76 0.16 -11.67
CA GLY A 155 -19.62 -1.14 -12.32
C GLY A 155 -18.38 -1.93 -11.91
N ALA A 156 -17.57 -1.43 -10.97
CA ALA A 156 -16.41 -2.16 -10.45
C ALA A 156 -16.85 -3.38 -9.64
N GLU A 157 -16.22 -4.52 -9.91
CA GLU A 157 -16.38 -5.73 -9.12
C GLU A 157 -15.79 -5.51 -7.73
N GLU A 158 -16.52 -5.96 -6.71
CA GLU A 158 -16.13 -5.80 -5.31
C GLU A 158 -16.43 -7.09 -4.52
N PRO A 159 -15.69 -8.18 -4.77
CA PRO A 159 -15.89 -9.44 -4.08
C PRO A 159 -15.50 -9.32 -2.60
N VAL A 160 -16.19 -10.11 -1.76
CA VAL A 160 -15.78 -10.34 -0.38
C VAL A 160 -14.55 -11.25 -0.38
N VAL A 161 -13.50 -10.84 0.32
CA VAL A 161 -12.27 -11.60 0.49
C VAL A 161 -12.47 -12.62 1.60
N GLU A 162 -12.38 -13.90 1.25
CA GLU A 162 -12.66 -15.02 2.16
C GLU A 162 -11.44 -15.42 2.99
N ASP A 163 -10.27 -15.43 2.35
CA ASP A 163 -8.98 -15.80 2.94
C ASP A 163 -7.80 -15.17 2.17
N VAL A 164 -6.57 -15.43 2.64
CA VAL A 164 -5.32 -14.95 2.04
C VAL A 164 -5.16 -15.45 0.61
N ASP A 165 -5.50 -16.72 0.37
CA ASP A 165 -5.32 -17.35 -0.93
C ASP A 165 -6.29 -16.77 -1.97
N HIS A 166 -7.51 -16.44 -1.55
CA HIS A 166 -8.49 -15.73 -2.37
C HIS A 166 -7.99 -14.33 -2.71
N LEU A 167 -7.47 -13.58 -1.74
CA LEU A 167 -6.88 -12.28 -2.00
C LEU A 167 -5.71 -12.37 -3.01
N HIS A 168 -4.80 -13.33 -2.85
CA HIS A 168 -3.73 -13.55 -3.81
C HIS A 168 -4.25 -13.89 -5.20
N ARG A 169 -5.28 -14.75 -5.32
CA ARG A 169 -5.91 -15.05 -6.61
C ARG A 169 -6.53 -13.82 -7.26
N LEU A 170 -7.09 -12.89 -6.49
CA LEU A 170 -7.65 -11.64 -7.01
C LEU A 170 -6.58 -10.63 -7.45
N LEU A 171 -5.39 -10.69 -6.84
CA LEU A 171 -4.27 -9.79 -7.17
C LEU A 171 -3.36 -10.33 -8.28
N GLN A 172 -3.44 -11.62 -8.60
CA GLN A 172 -2.72 -12.24 -9.71
C GLN A 172 -3.43 -11.97 -11.04
N PHE A 173 -2.76 -11.21 -11.92
CA PHE A 173 -3.22 -10.84 -13.26
C PHE A 173 -2.81 -11.82 -14.37
#